data_AF-A0A3C0VKG7-F1
#
_entry.id   AF-A0A3C0VKG7-F1
#
_cell.length_a   1.000
_cell.length_b   1.000
_cell.length_c   1.000
_cell.angle_alpha   90.00
_cell.angle_beta   90.00
_cell.angle_gamma   90.00
#
_symmetry.space_group_name_H-M   'P 1'
#
loop_
_entity.id
_entity.type
_entity.pdbx_description
1 polymer ?
#
loop_
_entity_poly.entity_id
_entity_poly.type
_entity_poly.pdbx_seq_one_letter_code
_entity_poly.pdbx_strand_id
1 'polypeptide(L)' 'FELKPGSFHFLTGSSGAGKTSLLKLIFLAGKPSGGKVFLFNQDSARLPRAALPEIRRRIGVVF' A
#
# COMPACT_ATOMS: atom_id res chain seq x y z
N PHE A 1 2.48 -9.40 5.61
CA PHE A 1 3.78 -9.59 4.94
C PHE A 1 4.57 -8.30 5.07
N GLU A 2 5.89 -8.37 4.91
CA GLU A 2 6.79 -7.22 4.99
C GLU A 2 7.57 -7.11 3.68
N LEU A 3 7.75 -5.88 3.17
CA LEU A 3 8.55 -5.60 1.99
C LEU A 3 9.85 -4.92 2.45
N LYS A 4 10.98 -5.62 2.33
CA LYS A 4 12.27 -5.08 2.75
C LYS A 4 12.72 -3.94 1.82
N PRO A 5 13.42 -2.92 2.29
CA PRO A 5 14.02 -1.90 1.42
C PRO A 5 14.95 -2.52 0.37
N GLY A 6 14.97 -1.97 -0.85
CA GLY A 6 15.83 -2.44 -1.94
C GLY A 6 15.46 -3.82 -2.52
N SER A 7 14.29 -4.35 -2.15
CA SER A 7 13.83 -5.65 -2.64
C SER A 7 12.86 -5.53 -3.82
N PHE A 8 12.82 -6.59 -4.62
CA PHE A 8 11.87 -6.73 -5.72
C PHE A 8 10.93 -7.90 -5.44
N HIS A 9 9.63 -7.68 -5.57
CA HIS A 9 8.60 -8.65 -5.22
C HIS A 9 7.57 -8.79 -6.35
N PHE A 10 7.16 -10.04 -6.60
CA PHE A 10 6.07 -10.35 -7.51
C PHE A 10 4.81 -10.68 -6.72
N LEU A 11 3.67 -10.11 -7.13
CA LEU A 11 2.35 -10.45 -6.60
C LEU A 11 1.58 -11.25 -7.65
N THR A 12 1.50 -12.56 -7.45
CA THR A 12 0.85 -13.49 -8.38
C THR A 12 -0.46 -14.03 -7.81
N GLY A 13 -1.29 -14.65 -8.65
CA GLY A 13 -2.57 -15.24 -8.27
C GLY A 13 -3.64 -15.12 -9.36
N SER A 14 -4.72 -15.88 -9.24
CA SER A 14 -5.84 -15.87 -10.20
C SER A 14 -6.53 -14.51 -10.30
N SER A 15 -7.29 -14.29 -11.38
CA SER A 15 -8.18 -13.12 -11.48
C SER A 15 -9.16 -13.10 -10.30
N GLY A 16 -9.44 -11.93 -9.74
CA GLY A 16 -10.29 -11.79 -8.57
C GLY A 16 -9.63 -12.10 -7.22
N ALA A 17 -8.39 -12.60 -7.17
CA ALA A 17 -7.67 -12.91 -5.92
C ALA A 17 -7.31 -11.67 -5.06
N GLY A 18 -7.77 -10.47 -5.42
CA GLY A 18 -7.55 -9.25 -4.64
C GLY A 18 -6.24 -8.51 -4.90
N LYS A 19 -5.46 -8.89 -5.92
CA LYS A 19 -4.18 -8.24 -6.26
C LYS A 19 -4.29 -6.72 -6.43
N THR A 20 -5.27 -6.27 -7.22
CA THR A 20 -5.55 -4.84 -7.44
C THR A 20 -5.99 -4.15 -6.16
N SER A 21 -6.78 -4.82 -5.31
CA SER A 21 -7.18 -4.29 -4.01
C SER A 21 -5.99 -4.10 -3.09
N LEU A 22 -5.06 -5.07 -3.05
CA LEU A 22 -3.83 -4.96 -2.27
C LEU A 22 -2.95 -3.80 -2.77
N LEU A 23 -2.74 -3.68 -4.08
CA LEU A 23 -1.98 -2.57 -4.66
C LEU A 23 -2.61 -1.23 -4.27
N LYS A 24 -3.94 -1.08 -4.35
CA LYS A 24 -4.65 0.14 -3.92
C LYS A 24 -4.39 0.53 -2.47
N LEU A 25 -4.22 -0.45 -1.57
CA LEU A 25 -3.84 -0.17 -0.18
C LEU A 25 -2.39 0.33 -0.09
N ILE A 26 -1.48 -0.25 -0.88
CA ILE A 26 -0.06 0.16 -0.91
C ILE A 26 0.09 1.60 -1.40
N PHE A 27 -0.56 1.97 -2.51
CA PHE A 27 -0.49 3.35 -3.04
C PHE A 27 -1.54 4.30 -2.42
N LEU A 28 -2.14 3.91 -1.29
CA LEU A 28 -3.07 4.73 -0.51
C LEU A 28 -4.29 5.26 -1.30
N ALA A 29 -4.78 4.51 -2.28
CA ALA A 29 -6.05 4.78 -2.97
C ALA A 29 -7.27 4.12 -2.30
N GLY A 30 -7.05 3.38 -1.21
CA GLY A 30 -8.09 2.86 -0.34
C GLY A 30 -7.58 2.77 1.10
N LYS A 31 -8.51 2.58 2.05
CA LYS A 31 -8.19 2.25 3.43
C LYS A 31 -8.41 0.76 3.69
N PRO A 32 -7.61 0.13 4.55
CA PRO A 32 -7.89 -1.24 4.98
C PRO A 32 -9.24 -1.27 5.71
N SER A 33 -10.13 -2.18 5.32
CA SER A 33 -11.40 -2.43 6.01
C SER A 33 -11.22 -3.20 7.33
N GLY A 34 -10.09 -3.90 7.46
CA GLY A 34 -9.66 -4.62 8.65
C GLY A 34 -8.18 -4.95 8.59
N GLY A 35 -7.61 -5.36 9.73
CA GLY A 35 -6.18 -5.58 9.86
C GLY A 35 -5.37 -4.28 9.93
N LYS A 36 -4.05 -4.39 9.78
CA LYS A 36 -3.12 -3.25 9.87
C LYS A 36 -2.19 -3.24 8.65
N VAL A 37 -1.99 -2.04 8.09
CA VAL A 37 -1.02 -1.81 7.02
C VAL A 37 -0.12 -0.67 7.47
N PHE A 38 1.18 -0.94 7.55
CA PHE A 38 2.17 0.05 7.91
C PHE A 38 2.95 0.45 6.66
N LEU A 39 2.97 1.75 6.35
CA LEU A 39 3.79 2.32 5.28
C LEU A 39 4.80 3.26 5.90
N PHE A 40 6.08 3.02 5.64
CA PHE A 40 7.17 3.83 6.18
C PHE A 40 7.08 4.03 7.71
N ASN A 41 6.77 2.94 8.42
CA ASN A 41 6.58 2.90 9.87
C ASN A 41 5.36 3.69 10.40
N GLN A 42 4.40 4.03 9.53
CA GLN A 42 3.15 4.71 9.91
C GLN A 42 1.94 3.83 9.59
N ASP A 43 0.99 3.74 10.53
CA ASP A 43 -0.27 3.01 10.35
C ASP A 43 -1.16 3.76 9.35
N SER A 44 -1.40 3.16 8.18
CA SER A 44 -2.13 3.79 7.07
C SER A 44 -3.59 4.11 7.41
N ALA A 45 -4.20 3.39 8.35
CA ALA A 45 -5.57 3.65 8.78
C ALA A 45 -5.69 4.95 9.59
N ARG A 46 -4.63 5.30 10.32
CA ARG A 46 -4.55 6.43 11.27
C ARG A 46 -3.90 7.68 10.68
N LEU A 47 -3.44 7.62 9.43
CA LEU A 47 -2.83 8.76 8.75
C LEU A 47 -3.83 9.93 8.62
N PRO A 48 -3.47 11.15 9.06
CA PRO A 48 -4.26 12.33 8.76
C PRO A 48 -4.23 12.62 7.26
N ARG A 49 -5.33 13.16 6.71
CA ARG A 49 -5.43 13.45 5.28
C ARG A 49 -4.29 14.35 4.77
N ALA A 50 -3.82 15.28 5.61
CA ALA A 50 -2.71 16.18 5.29
C ALA A 50 -1.36 15.45 5.07
N ALA A 51 -1.16 14.26 5.63
CA ALA A 51 0.06 13.47 5.46
C ALA A 51 0.04 12.60 4.19
N LEU A 52 -1.12 12.41 3.55
CA LEU A 52 -1.25 11.54 2.37
C LEU A 52 -0.41 12.01 1.17
N PRO A 53 -0.35 13.32 0.82
CA PRO A 53 0.45 13.79 -0.31
C PRO A 53 1.95 13.52 -0.14
N GLU A 54 2.47 13.70 1.08
CA GLU A 54 3.87 13.42 1.43
C GLU A 54 4.22 11.94 1.20
N ILE A 55 3.35 11.04 1.67
CA ILE A 55 3.58 9.60 1.56
C ILE A 55 3.43 9.12 0.11
N ARG A 56 2.42 9.61 -0.62
CA ARG A 56 2.21 9.26 -2.03
C ARG A 56 3.39 9.69 -2.91
N ARG A 57 4.06 10.82 -2.62
CA ARG A 57 5.27 11.26 -3.33
C ARG A 57 6.43 10.25 -3.23
N ARG A 58 6.43 9.35 -2.24
CA ARG A 58 7.44 8.30 -2.06
C ARG A 58 7.12 7.02 -2.84
N ILE A 59 5.96 6.95 -3.50
CA ILE A 59 5.46 5.75 -4.18
C ILE A 59 5.21 6.10 -5.65
N GLY A 60 6.08 5.61 -6.53
CA GLY A 60 5.82 5.62 -7.97
C GLY A 60 4.83 4.52 -8.33
N VAL A 61 3.81 4.85 -9.11
CA VAL A 61 2.85 3.88 -9.66
C VAL A 61 2.87 3.98 -11.18
N VAL A 62 3.01 2.85 -11.84
CA VAL A 62 2.93 2.70 -13.29
C VAL A 62 1.84 1.67 -13.58
N PHE A 63 1.01 1.94 -14.59
CA PHE A 63 -0.11 1.09 -15.00
C PHE A 63 0.16 0.46 -16.37
#